data_AF-A0A2M9XYV4-F1
#
_entry.id   AF-A0A2M9XYV4-F1
#
_cell.length_a   1.000
_cell.length_b   1.000
_cell.length_c   1.000
_cell.angle_alpha   90.00
_cell.angle_beta   90.00
_cell.angle_gamma   90.00
#
_symmetry.space_group_name_H-M   'P 1'
#
loop_
_entity.id
_entity.type
_entity.pdbx_description
1 polymer ?
#
loop_
_entity_poly.entity_id
_entity_poly.type
_entity_poly.pdbx_seq_one_letter_code
_entity_poly.pdbx_strand_id
1 'polypeptide(L)'
;MLGIKTLEVDVKGTLVKGSLQLNAKGAYQLDLLAPYAGPMFTFSFPKIYHALWEGHISEIDNYATSHLRTLFHKCENIKKDVPKFEREIKAFWLELDRISVLSPLEWNEKCMFLKKALQEGYMDSDTYEKTLNDLTLVMEKKYLEREKRCEAFLSQYLPEYSHLQNHFSWIRFCYELTEKKHLLLL
;
A
#
# COMPACT_ATOMS: atom_id res chain seq x y z
N MET A 1 -5.55 34.62 -12.92
CA MET A 1 -4.63 33.68 -12.23
C MET A 1 -5.46 32.52 -11.72
N LEU A 2 -5.14 31.28 -12.10
CA LEU A 2 -5.72 30.09 -11.44
C LEU A 2 -5.26 30.13 -9.98
N GLY A 3 -6.17 30.53 -9.08
CA GLY A 3 -5.85 30.99 -7.73
C GLY A 3 -5.42 29.85 -6.81
N ILE A 4 -4.12 29.58 -6.78
CA ILE A 4 -3.50 28.73 -5.76
C ILE A 4 -3.38 29.57 -4.48
N LYS A 5 -4.04 29.14 -3.42
CA LYS A 5 -3.99 29.77 -2.10
C LYS A 5 -3.35 28.82 -1.09
N THR A 6 -2.39 29.30 -0.32
CA THR A 6 -1.84 28.54 0.81
C THR A 6 -2.68 28.82 2.05
N LEU A 7 -3.03 27.78 2.78
CA LEU A 7 -3.79 27.82 4.02
C LEU A 7 -2.90 27.29 5.15
N GLU A 8 -2.98 27.95 6.31
CA GLU A 8 -2.26 27.53 7.51
C GLU A 8 -3.22 27.55 8.70
N VAL A 9 -3.22 26.48 9.49
CA VAL A 9 -4.06 26.35 10.67
C VAL A 9 -3.33 25.61 11.78
N ASP A 10 -3.44 26.11 13.02
CA ASP A 10 -3.02 25.34 14.19
C ASP A 10 -4.06 24.28 14.52
N VAL A 11 -3.61 23.03 14.63
CA VAL A 11 -4.41 21.91 15.10
C VAL A 11 -3.71 21.27 16.29
N LYS A 12 -4.20 21.57 17.50
CA LYS A 12 -3.68 21.02 18.76
C LYS A 12 -2.16 21.28 18.92
N GLY A 13 -1.68 22.46 18.56
CA GLY A 13 -0.26 22.85 18.65
C GLY A 13 0.60 22.36 17.49
N THR A 14 0.02 21.76 16.45
CA THR A 14 0.70 21.39 15.21
C THR A 14 0.30 22.34 14.10
N LEU A 15 1.28 22.98 13.45
CA LEU A 15 1.03 23.84 12.30
C LEU A 15 0.74 22.98 11.07
N VAL A 16 -0.50 23.03 10.59
CA VAL A 16 -0.97 22.31 9.40
C VAL A 16 -1.02 23.27 8.23
N LYS A 17 -0.37 22.89 7.12
CA LYS A 17 -0.33 23.69 5.88
C LYS A 17 -0.98 22.93 4.74
N GLY A 18 -1.74 23.64 3.90
CA GLY A 18 -2.32 23.07 2.70
C GLY A 18 -2.39 24.05 1.54
N SER A 19 -2.53 23.56 0.32
CA SER A 19 -2.79 24.37 -0.87
C SER A 19 -4.20 24.13 -1.38
N LEU A 20 -4.94 25.22 -1.56
CA LEU A 20 -6.24 25.24 -2.20
C LEU A 20 -6.08 25.71 -3.64
N GLN A 21 -6.56 24.93 -4.61
CA GLN A 21 -6.49 25.23 -6.04
C GLN A 21 -7.84 25.01 -6.71
N LEU A 22 -8.25 25.89 -7.62
CA LEU A 22 -9.42 25.64 -8.46
C LEU A 22 -9.00 24.86 -9.71
N ASN A 23 -9.56 23.67 -9.91
CA ASN A 23 -9.24 22.84 -11.07
C ASN A 23 -10.05 23.25 -12.31
N ALA A 24 -9.64 22.73 -13.48
CA ALA A 24 -10.28 23.04 -14.77
C ALA A 24 -11.76 22.60 -14.86
N LYS A 25 -12.23 21.75 -13.94
CA LYS A 25 -13.63 21.29 -13.86
C LYS A 25 -14.48 22.16 -12.92
N GLY A 26 -13.92 23.25 -12.38
CA GLY A 26 -14.61 24.15 -11.45
C GLY A 26 -14.75 23.61 -10.03
N ALA A 27 -13.98 22.60 -9.65
CA ALA A 27 -13.92 22.10 -8.28
C ALA A 27 -12.66 22.59 -7.56
N TYR A 28 -12.77 22.80 -6.25
CA TYR A 28 -11.65 23.12 -5.39
C TYR A 28 -10.91 21.84 -4.99
N GLN A 29 -9.60 21.87 -5.10
CA GLN A 29 -8.68 20.83 -4.68
C GLN A 29 -7.86 21.37 -3.51
N LEU A 30 -7.90 20.66 -2.39
CA LEU A 30 -7.14 20.96 -1.19
C LEU A 30 -6.09 19.87 -0.97
N ASP A 31 -4.82 20.23 -1.08
CA ASP A 31 -3.70 19.34 -0.83
C ASP A 31 -3.12 19.63 0.56
N LEU A 32 -2.84 18.59 1.34
CA LEU A 32 -2.08 18.70 2.58
C LEU A 32 -0.58 18.76 2.25
N LEU A 33 0.10 19.80 2.71
CA LEU A 33 1.52 20.04 2.47
C LEU A 33 2.38 19.72 3.69
N ALA A 34 1.89 20.03 4.90
CA ALA A 34 2.59 19.76 6.15
C ALA A 34 1.59 19.48 7.28
N PRO A 35 1.89 18.57 8.23
CA PRO A 35 3.14 17.81 8.34
C PRO A 35 3.20 16.54 7.44
N TYR A 36 2.10 16.22 6.75
CA TYR A 36 2.01 15.04 5.88
C TYR A 36 1.79 15.48 4.44
N ALA A 37 2.79 15.32 3.58
CA ALA A 37 2.66 15.66 2.18
C ALA A 37 1.88 14.58 1.42
N GLY A 38 0.97 14.98 0.52
CA GLY A 38 0.36 14.10 -0.48
C GLY A 38 -1.15 13.86 -0.40
N PRO A 39 -1.80 13.77 0.79
CA PRO A 39 -3.25 13.62 0.86
C PRO A 39 -3.99 14.78 0.20
N MET A 40 -4.98 14.46 -0.63
CA MET A 40 -5.74 15.42 -1.43
C MET A 40 -7.24 15.24 -1.21
N PHE A 41 -7.95 16.35 -1.07
CA PHE A 41 -9.40 16.38 -0.96
C PHE A 41 -9.99 17.31 -2.03
N THR A 42 -10.94 16.80 -2.82
CA THR A 42 -11.66 17.61 -3.80
C THR A 42 -13.08 17.88 -3.31
N PHE A 43 -13.51 19.13 -3.44
CA PHE A 43 -14.86 19.55 -3.12
C PHE A 43 -15.34 20.60 -4.10
N SER A 44 -16.64 20.63 -4.33
CA SER A 44 -17.29 21.65 -5.16
C SER A 44 -18.36 22.34 -4.34
N PHE A 45 -18.49 23.65 -4.51
CA PHE A 45 -19.66 24.37 -4.06
C PHE A 45 -20.75 24.28 -5.15
N PRO A 46 -22.04 24.30 -4.78
CA PRO A 46 -23.14 24.42 -5.75
C PRO A 46 -22.88 25.59 -6.72
N LYS A 47 -23.23 25.43 -8.00
CA LYS A 47 -22.91 26.35 -9.12
C LYS A 47 -23.38 27.82 -8.99
N ILE A 48 -23.97 28.22 -7.86
CA ILE A 48 -24.58 29.54 -7.64
C ILE A 48 -23.56 30.59 -7.19
N TYR A 49 -22.35 30.21 -6.77
CA TYR A 49 -21.33 31.14 -6.23
C TYR A 49 -20.52 31.93 -7.28
N HIS A 50 -21.01 32.06 -8.51
CA HIS A 50 -20.29 32.75 -9.60
C HIS A 50 -20.24 34.29 -9.50
N ALA A 51 -20.83 34.89 -8.45
CA ALA A 51 -20.64 36.30 -8.13
C ALA A 51 -19.84 36.42 -6.83
N LEU A 52 -18.52 36.62 -6.96
CA LEU A 52 -17.58 36.76 -5.84
C LEU A 52 -17.86 38.05 -5.03
N TRP A 53 -18.65 37.93 -3.96
CA TRP A 53 -18.77 38.93 -2.90
C TRP A 53 -17.83 38.56 -1.74
N GLU A 54 -17.29 39.55 -1.02
CA GLU A 54 -16.30 39.37 0.05
C GLU A 54 -16.72 38.35 1.13
N GLY A 55 -18.03 38.21 1.39
CA GLY A 55 -18.58 37.22 2.34
C GLY A 55 -18.39 35.75 1.92
N HIS A 56 -18.30 35.44 0.63
CA HIS A 56 -18.14 34.06 0.15
C HIS A 56 -16.67 33.61 0.16
N ILE A 57 -15.72 34.55 0.15
CA ILE A 57 -14.29 34.23 0.29
C ILE A 57 -14.02 33.66 1.69
N SER A 58 -14.63 34.24 2.72
CA SER A 58 -14.49 33.76 4.10
C SER A 58 -15.17 32.40 4.32
N GLU A 59 -16.29 32.12 3.66
CA GLU A 59 -16.94 30.81 3.67
C GLU A 59 -16.05 29.74 3.04
N ILE A 60 -15.48 30.01 1.85
CA ILE A 60 -14.55 29.09 1.17
C ILE A 60 -13.33 28.82 2.04
N ASP A 61 -12.77 29.84 2.68
CA ASP A 61 -11.61 29.70 3.57
C ASP A 61 -11.94 28.89 4.82
N ASN A 62 -13.11 29.11 5.43
CA ASN A 62 -13.56 28.35 6.60
C ASN A 62 -13.81 26.88 6.26
N TYR A 63 -14.44 26.60 5.12
CA TYR A 63 -14.62 25.25 4.61
C TYR A 63 -13.29 24.56 4.32
N ALA A 64 -12.39 25.22 3.60
CA ALA A 64 -11.08 24.68 3.27
C ALA A 64 -10.23 24.42 4.54
N THR A 65 -10.29 25.32 5.52
CA THR A 65 -9.63 25.14 6.83
C THR A 65 -10.21 23.95 7.60
N SER A 66 -11.54 23.79 7.61
CA SER A 66 -12.21 22.63 8.23
C SER A 66 -11.83 21.31 7.55
N HIS A 67 -11.78 21.29 6.21
CA HIS A 67 -11.32 20.12 5.46
C HIS A 67 -9.84 19.84 5.67
N LEU A 68 -9.00 20.85 5.85
CA LEU A 68 -7.58 20.71 6.17
C LEU A 68 -7.39 20.04 7.55
N ARG A 69 -8.19 20.44 8.56
CA ARG A 69 -8.23 19.78 9.87
C ARG A 69 -8.68 18.32 9.76
N THR A 70 -9.69 18.07 8.93
CA THR A 70 -10.21 16.72 8.69
C THR A 70 -9.15 15.83 8.03
N LEU A 71 -8.42 16.35 7.03
CA LEU A 71 -7.30 15.67 6.40
C LEU A 71 -6.19 15.35 7.41
N PHE A 72 -5.81 16.31 8.26
CA PHE A 72 -4.84 16.09 9.32
C PHE A 72 -5.28 14.97 10.28
N HIS A 73 -6.52 14.99 10.78
CA HIS A 73 -7.02 13.94 11.67
C HIS A 73 -7.11 12.57 11.01
N LYS A 74 -7.46 12.50 9.71
CA LYS A 74 -7.37 11.26 8.93
C LYS A 74 -5.94 10.73 8.90
N CYS A 75 -4.96 11.58 8.63
CA CYS A 75 -3.54 11.19 8.62
C CYS A 75 -3.07 10.71 10.01
N GLU A 76 -3.46 11.40 11.08
CA GLU A 76 -3.14 11.01 12.45
C GLU A 76 -3.75 9.65 12.83
N ASN A 77 -4.98 9.37 12.38
CA ASN A 77 -5.60 8.07 12.62
C ASN A 77 -4.88 6.96 11.84
N ILE A 78 -4.62 7.18 10.55
CA ILE A 78 -3.84 6.23 9.73
C ILE A 78 -2.47 5.96 10.38
N LYS A 79 -1.78 7.01 10.84
CA LYS A 79 -0.49 6.90 11.54
C LYS A 79 -0.55 6.00 12.77
N LYS A 80 -1.66 5.98 13.51
CA LYS A 80 -1.86 5.09 14.65
C LYS A 80 -2.09 3.64 14.24
N ASP A 81 -2.66 3.43 13.06
CA ASP A 81 -2.96 2.11 12.53
C ASP A 81 -1.73 1.47 11.84
N VAL A 82 -0.77 2.27 11.34
CA VAL A 82 0.45 1.76 10.68
C VAL A 82 1.23 0.76 11.54
N PRO A 83 1.55 1.01 12.83
CA PRO A 83 2.29 0.06 13.63
C PRO A 83 1.53 -1.24 13.91
N LYS A 84 0.19 -1.21 13.84
CA LYS A 84 -0.62 -2.44 13.92
C LYS A 84 -0.45 -3.24 12.63
N PHE A 85 -0.63 -2.59 11.49
CA PHE A 85 -0.46 -3.19 10.17
C PHE A 85 0.96 -3.73 9.92
N GLU A 86 2.00 -3.00 10.30
CA GLU A 86 3.40 -3.47 10.19
C GLU A 86 3.66 -4.74 11.01
N ARG A 87 3.05 -4.83 12.21
CA ARG A 87 3.16 -6.04 13.04
C ARG A 87 2.44 -7.21 12.41
N GLU A 88 1.26 -6.98 11.85
CA GLU A 88 0.47 -8.00 11.15
C GLU A 88 1.18 -8.52 9.90
N ILE A 89 1.76 -7.62 9.09
CA ILE A 89 2.61 -7.98 7.95
C ILE A 89 3.81 -8.81 8.42
N LYS A 90 4.53 -8.39 9.46
CA LYS A 90 5.70 -9.13 9.97
C LYS A 90 5.30 -10.52 10.46
N ALA A 91 4.19 -10.64 11.17
CA ALA A 91 3.66 -11.92 11.63
C ALA A 91 3.29 -12.83 10.45
N PHE A 92 2.63 -12.27 9.43
CA PHE A 92 2.26 -12.99 8.23
C PHE A 92 3.48 -13.48 7.42
N TRP A 93 4.52 -12.65 7.28
CA TRP A 93 5.77 -13.07 6.66
C TRP A 93 6.42 -14.25 7.40
N LEU A 94 6.50 -14.17 8.74
CA LEU A 94 7.02 -15.27 9.55
C LEU A 94 6.18 -16.55 9.41
N GLU A 95 4.87 -16.42 9.16
CA GLU A 95 3.99 -17.55 8.89
C GLU A 95 4.27 -18.16 7.50
N LEU A 96 4.38 -17.34 6.45
CA LEU A 96 4.72 -17.80 5.10
C LEU A 96 6.10 -18.46 5.03
N ASP A 97 7.07 -17.94 5.77
CA ASP A 97 8.44 -18.49 5.83
C ASP A 97 8.46 -19.93 6.40
N ARG A 98 7.47 -20.31 7.23
CA ARG A 98 7.34 -21.70 7.70
C ARG A 98 7.02 -22.68 6.57
N ILE A 99 6.40 -22.21 5.48
CA ILE A 99 6.14 -23.03 4.30
C ILE A 99 7.37 -22.97 3.40
N SER A 100 8.42 -23.75 3.69
CA SER A 100 9.65 -23.73 2.89
C SER A 100 9.41 -24.24 1.45
N VAL A 101 9.55 -23.33 0.48
CA VAL A 101 9.59 -23.62 -0.96
C VAL A 101 11.02 -23.42 -1.46
N LEU A 102 11.39 -24.15 -2.51
CA LEU A 102 12.70 -23.99 -3.13
C LEU A 102 12.70 -22.74 -4.00
N SER A 103 13.72 -21.92 -3.88
CA SER A 103 14.02 -20.92 -4.89
C SER A 103 14.35 -21.57 -6.24
N PRO A 104 14.26 -20.84 -7.36
CA PRO A 104 14.64 -21.35 -8.67
C PRO A 104 16.07 -21.92 -8.71
N LEU A 105 16.99 -21.32 -7.94
CA LEU A 105 18.37 -21.77 -7.82
C LEU A 105 18.46 -23.12 -7.08
N GLU A 106 17.84 -23.22 -5.90
CA GLU A 106 17.83 -24.47 -5.11
C GLU A 106 17.11 -25.61 -5.86
N TRP A 107 16.06 -25.28 -6.62
CA TRP A 107 15.40 -26.23 -7.50
C TRP A 107 16.35 -26.77 -8.56
N ASN A 108 17.08 -25.89 -9.24
CA ASN A 108 18.06 -26.29 -10.25
C ASN A 108 19.20 -27.14 -9.66
N GLU A 109 19.72 -26.76 -8.49
CA GLU A 109 20.75 -27.52 -7.78
C GLU A 109 20.27 -28.94 -7.45
N LYS A 110 19.05 -29.10 -6.94
CA LYS A 110 18.47 -30.43 -6.67
C LYS A 110 18.25 -31.24 -7.93
N CYS A 111 17.76 -30.63 -9.00
CA CYS A 111 17.60 -31.29 -10.30
C CYS A 111 18.95 -31.78 -10.87
N MET A 112 19.99 -30.95 -10.78
CA MET A 112 21.34 -31.31 -11.23
C MET A 112 21.94 -32.43 -10.37
N PHE A 113 21.72 -32.41 -9.06
CA PHE A 113 22.12 -33.48 -8.15
C PHE A 113 21.47 -34.82 -8.52
N LEU A 114 20.16 -34.85 -8.74
CA LEU A 114 19.43 -36.06 -9.13
C LEU A 114 19.92 -36.60 -10.49
N LYS A 115 20.14 -35.71 -11.47
CA LYS A 115 20.70 -36.09 -12.78
C LYS A 115 22.09 -36.71 -12.66
N LYS A 116 22.94 -36.14 -11.80
CA LYS A 116 24.29 -36.65 -11.55
C LYS A 116 24.24 -38.05 -10.90
N ALA A 117 23.37 -38.25 -9.92
CA ALA A 117 23.20 -39.54 -9.26
C ALA A 117 22.75 -40.65 -10.24
N LEU A 118 21.86 -40.31 -11.19
CA LEU A 118 21.46 -41.20 -12.28
C LEU A 118 22.64 -41.54 -13.21
N GLN A 119 23.42 -40.53 -13.63
CA GLN A 119 24.58 -40.72 -14.52
C GLN A 119 25.69 -41.57 -13.89
N GLU A 120 25.89 -41.42 -12.58
CA GLU A 120 26.92 -42.15 -11.83
C GLU A 120 26.44 -43.55 -11.38
N GLY A 121 25.20 -43.94 -11.70
CA GLY A 121 24.65 -45.26 -11.41
C GLY A 121 24.24 -45.47 -9.95
N TYR A 122 24.14 -44.41 -9.15
CA TYR A 122 23.63 -44.48 -7.76
C TYR A 122 22.10 -44.57 -7.69
N MET A 123 21.42 -44.42 -8.82
CA MET A 123 19.96 -44.42 -8.94
C MET A 123 19.57 -44.96 -10.33
N ASP A 124 18.46 -45.71 -10.41
CA ASP A 124 17.87 -46.13 -11.68
C ASP A 124 16.87 -45.08 -12.24
N SER A 125 16.49 -45.24 -13.51
CA SER A 125 15.61 -44.30 -14.21
C SER A 125 14.24 -44.17 -13.54
N ASP A 126 13.67 -45.29 -13.08
CA ASP A 126 12.33 -45.32 -12.47
C ASP A 126 12.33 -44.57 -11.13
N THR A 127 13.38 -44.76 -10.33
CA THR A 127 13.60 -44.06 -9.06
C THR A 127 13.85 -42.58 -9.28
N TYR A 128 14.60 -42.20 -10.34
CA TYR A 128 14.81 -40.81 -10.70
C TYR A 128 13.49 -40.11 -11.06
N GLU A 129 12.70 -40.69 -11.97
CA GLU A 129 11.43 -40.10 -12.40
C GLU A 129 10.45 -39.98 -11.24
N LYS A 130 10.33 -41.02 -10.41
CA LYS A 130 9.50 -40.98 -9.21
C LYS A 130 9.94 -39.89 -8.25
N THR A 131 11.24 -39.80 -7.96
CA THR A 131 11.77 -38.79 -7.03
C THR A 131 11.54 -37.37 -7.53
N LEU A 132 11.72 -37.14 -8.84
CA LEU A 132 11.47 -35.83 -9.45
C LEU A 132 9.99 -35.45 -9.41
N ASN A 133 9.09 -36.40 -9.71
CA ASN A 133 7.65 -36.19 -9.65
C ASN A 133 7.18 -35.92 -8.22
N ASP A 134 7.63 -36.71 -7.24
CA ASP A 134 7.30 -36.52 -5.83
C ASP A 134 7.76 -35.14 -5.33
N LEU A 135 8.99 -34.73 -5.69
CA LEU A 135 9.53 -33.43 -5.34
C LEU A 135 8.71 -32.29 -5.96
N THR A 136 8.31 -32.43 -7.24
CA THR A 136 7.49 -31.46 -7.97
C THR A 136 6.13 -31.29 -7.31
N LEU A 137 5.43 -32.40 -7.04
CA LEU A 137 4.12 -32.39 -6.38
C LEU A 137 4.16 -31.74 -4.99
N VAL A 138 5.21 -32.03 -4.20
CA VAL A 138 5.39 -31.42 -2.88
C VAL A 138 5.64 -29.92 -3.00
N MET A 139 6.43 -29.46 -3.98
CA MET A 139 6.64 -28.02 -4.19
C MET A 139 5.37 -27.32 -4.66
N GLU A 140 4.65 -27.86 -5.65
CA GLU A 140 3.38 -27.30 -6.13
C GLU A 140 2.37 -27.13 -5.00
N LYS A 141 2.23 -28.16 -4.16
CA LYS A 141 1.35 -28.10 -2.98
C LYS A 141 1.73 -26.96 -2.03
N LYS A 142 3.02 -26.76 -1.78
CA LYS A 142 3.50 -25.69 -0.90
C LYS A 142 3.34 -24.30 -1.54
N TYR A 143 3.56 -24.17 -2.85
CA TYR A 143 3.31 -22.92 -3.58
C TYR A 143 1.83 -22.53 -3.51
N LEU A 144 0.93 -23.48 -3.79
CA LEU A 144 -0.51 -23.26 -3.70
C LEU A 144 -0.96 -22.90 -2.28
N GLU A 145 -0.35 -23.51 -1.27
CA GLU A 145 -0.63 -23.16 0.13
C GLU A 145 -0.20 -21.74 0.47
N ARG A 146 1.00 -21.31 0.04
CA ARG A 146 1.46 -19.92 0.18
C ARG A 146 0.50 -18.94 -0.52
N GLU A 147 0.14 -19.24 -1.76
CA GLU A 147 -0.77 -18.41 -2.57
C GLU A 147 -2.12 -18.20 -1.87
N LYS A 148 -2.76 -19.29 -1.42
CA LYS A 148 -4.04 -19.22 -0.67
C LYS A 148 -3.94 -18.38 0.60
N ARG A 149 -2.81 -18.46 1.32
CA ARG A 149 -2.61 -17.64 2.54
C ARG A 149 -2.41 -16.17 2.19
N CYS A 150 -1.70 -15.86 1.10
CA CYS A 150 -1.61 -14.50 0.57
C CYS A 150 -2.97 -13.96 0.17
N GLU A 151 -3.77 -14.72 -0.56
CA GLU A 151 -5.13 -14.32 -0.96
C GLU A 151 -6.02 -14.06 0.25
N ALA A 152 -6.00 -14.96 1.25
CA ALA A 152 -6.76 -14.79 2.48
C ALA A 152 -6.34 -13.53 3.25
N PHE A 153 -5.02 -13.32 3.41
CA PHE A 153 -4.47 -12.13 4.05
C PHE A 153 -4.92 -10.85 3.32
N LEU A 154 -4.72 -10.79 2.00
CA LEU A 154 -5.16 -9.64 1.20
C LEU A 154 -6.67 -9.39 1.31
N SER A 155 -7.49 -10.44 1.29
CA SER A 155 -8.95 -10.33 1.38
C SER A 155 -9.44 -9.77 2.73
N GLN A 156 -8.69 -9.99 3.82
CA GLN A 156 -9.00 -9.44 5.13
C GLN A 156 -8.70 -7.94 5.21
N TYR A 157 -7.60 -7.50 4.61
CA TYR A 157 -7.12 -6.12 4.73
C TYR A 157 -7.58 -5.19 3.59
N LEU A 158 -7.94 -5.72 2.42
CA LEU A 158 -8.48 -4.95 1.30
C LEU A 158 -9.77 -4.17 1.67
N PRO A 159 -10.77 -4.75 2.37
CA PRO A 159 -11.97 -4.02 2.81
C PRO A 159 -11.68 -3.01 3.92
N GLU A 160 -10.83 -3.38 4.90
CA GLU A 160 -10.47 -2.50 6.03
C GLU A 160 -9.75 -1.22 5.54
N TYR A 161 -8.98 -1.30 4.45
CA TYR A 161 -8.24 -0.17 3.88
C TYR A 161 -8.78 0.29 2.51
N SER A 162 -9.95 -0.18 2.09
CA SER A 162 -10.62 0.23 0.84
C SER A 162 -10.86 1.75 0.75
N HIS A 163 -11.10 2.39 1.89
CA HIS A 163 -11.22 3.85 2.00
C HIS A 163 -9.90 4.60 1.74
N LEU A 164 -8.76 3.89 1.71
CA LEU A 164 -7.44 4.39 1.33
C LEU A 164 -7.09 4.09 -0.14
N GLN A 165 -7.83 3.20 -0.84
CA GLN A 165 -7.55 2.82 -2.24
C GLN A 165 -7.70 3.96 -3.26
N ASN A 166 -8.57 4.95 -3.00
CA ASN A 166 -8.70 6.13 -3.86
C ASN A 166 -7.55 7.13 -3.70
N HIS A 167 -6.62 6.87 -2.78
CA HIS A 167 -5.39 7.63 -2.63
C HIS A 167 -4.25 6.70 -2.99
N PHE A 168 -3.89 6.72 -4.28
CA PHE A 168 -2.77 6.01 -4.93
C PHE A 168 -1.38 6.43 -4.39
N SER A 169 -1.30 6.75 -3.11
CA SER A 169 -0.13 7.08 -2.34
C SER A 169 0.12 6.06 -1.23
N TRP A 170 -0.72 5.07 -0.93
CA TRP A 170 -0.46 4.16 0.21
C TRP A 170 0.77 3.27 0.04
N ILE A 171 0.93 2.63 -1.13
CA ILE A 171 2.13 1.84 -1.43
C ILE A 171 3.37 2.74 -1.39
N ARG A 172 3.26 3.98 -1.89
CA ARG A 172 4.33 4.97 -1.90
C ARG A 172 4.62 5.55 -0.50
N PHE A 173 3.61 5.73 0.34
CA PHE A 173 3.68 6.25 1.71
C PHE A 173 4.25 5.19 2.66
N CYS A 174 3.81 3.93 2.54
CA CYS A 174 4.45 2.80 3.21
C CYS A 174 5.91 2.63 2.75
N TYR A 175 6.19 2.84 1.46
CA TYR A 175 7.55 2.82 0.88
C TYR A 175 8.43 4.00 1.32
N GLU A 176 7.84 5.17 1.58
CA GLU A 176 8.56 6.37 2.05
C GLU A 176 8.75 6.38 3.58
N LEU A 177 7.85 5.76 4.36
CA LEU A 177 7.97 5.62 5.83
C LEU A 177 8.81 4.43 6.28
N THR A 178 8.75 3.33 5.55
CA THR A 178 9.65 2.21 5.78
C THR A 178 10.81 2.39 4.81
N GLU A 179 12.01 2.70 5.30
CA GLU A 179 13.26 2.75 4.48
C GLU A 179 13.61 1.40 3.80
N LYS A 180 12.64 0.48 3.68
CA LYS A 180 12.78 -0.90 3.23
C LYS A 180 11.96 -1.14 1.97
N LYS A 181 12.68 -1.15 0.85
CA LYS A 181 12.24 -1.41 -0.53
C LYS A 181 11.53 -2.76 -0.78
N HIS A 182 11.26 -3.58 0.23
CA HIS A 182 10.85 -4.98 0.06
C HIS A 182 9.34 -5.20 -0.12
N LEU A 183 8.51 -4.18 0.09
CA LEU A 183 7.05 -4.30 -0.01
C LEU A 183 6.50 -4.27 -1.46
N LEU A 184 7.36 -4.06 -2.46
CA LEU A 184 6.99 -4.00 -3.88
C LEU A 184 7.26 -5.31 -4.65
N LEU A 185 7.60 -6.40 -3.96
CA LEU A 185 7.93 -7.69 -4.59
C LEU A 185 6.91 -8.81 -4.33
N LEU A 186 5.71 -8.46 -3.87
CA LEU A 186 4.51 -9.30 -3.93
C LEU A 186 3.51 -8.64 -4.88
#